data_AF-A0A661R2C0-F1
#
_entry.id   AF-A0A661R2C0-F1
#
_cell.length_a   1.000
_cell.length_b   1.000
_cell.length_c   1.000
_cell.angle_alpha   90.00
_cell.angle_beta   90.00
_cell.angle_gamma   90.00
#
_symmetry.space_group_name_H-M   'P 1'
#
loop_
_entity.id
_entity.type
_entity.pdbx_description
1 polymer ?
#
loop_
_entity_poly.entity_id
_entity_poly.type
_entity_poly.pdbx_seq_one_letter_code
_entity_poly.pdbx_strand_id
1 'polypeptide(L)'
;MNKKIFRAANIQEALANIKEEMGKDAMILSTRKIPRKPMDPYGKEMFEVEAGITAKMGGGKSDNVVKKSDEGLFDSLKGDISEIKDMIAIAGFGSGIQNILCSHFESVGVLASFLRAGVSERLAISLIECSMVSLPPDLGQTERIKHLKKKVMTHCLEQLSVKDYFNR
;
A
#
# COMPACT_ATOMS: atom_id res chain seq x y z
N MET A 1 -29.98 13.61 1.28
CA MET A 1 -29.84 12.67 2.41
C MET A 1 -30.98 12.94 3.37
N ASN A 2 -31.78 11.93 3.71
CA ASN A 2 -32.88 12.09 4.67
C ASN A 2 -32.31 12.01 6.09
N LYS A 3 -32.11 13.18 6.71
CA LYS A 3 -31.60 13.36 8.07
C LYS A 3 -32.75 13.69 9.01
N LYS A 4 -32.81 13.03 10.16
CA LYS A 4 -33.75 13.31 11.25
C LYS A 4 -33.00 13.47 12.56
N ILE A 5 -33.53 14.32 13.42
CA ILE A 5 -32.96 14.61 14.73
C ILE A 5 -33.90 14.04 15.79
N PHE A 6 -33.35 13.19 16.67
CA PHE A 6 -34.08 12.56 17.75
C PHE A 6 -33.57 13.08 19.09
N ARG A 7 -34.47 13.46 19.99
CA ARG A 7 -34.15 13.93 21.34
C ARG A 7 -34.77 13.00 22.37
N ALA A 8 -33.97 12.49 23.30
CA ALA A 8 -34.43 11.59 24.36
C ALA A 8 -33.67 11.83 25.67
N ALA A 9 -34.20 11.31 26.79
CA ALA A 9 -33.53 11.43 28.09
C ALA A 9 -32.28 10.54 28.19
N ASN A 10 -32.27 9.43 27.45
CA ASN A 10 -31.15 8.49 27.39
C ASN A 10 -30.77 8.18 25.93
N ILE A 11 -29.48 7.92 25.67
CA ILE A 11 -28.99 7.53 24.34
C ILE A 11 -29.68 6.24 23.87
N GLN A 12 -29.89 5.27 24.76
CA GLN A 12 -30.54 4.01 24.41
C GLN A 12 -31.99 4.19 23.93
N GLU A 13 -32.71 5.15 24.53
CA GLU A 13 -34.07 5.51 24.13
C GLU A 13 -34.07 6.23 22.78
N ALA A 14 -33.12 7.14 22.54
CA ALA A 14 -32.94 7.75 21.22
C ALA A 14 -32.65 6.70 20.13
N LEU A 15 -31.83 5.68 20.44
CA LEU A 15 -31.54 4.58 19.51
C LEU A 15 -32.74 3.68 19.24
N ALA A 16 -33.58 3.42 20.24
CA ALA A 16 -34.83 2.68 20.06
C ALA A 16 -35.77 3.42 19.10
N ASN A 17 -35.94 4.74 19.30
CA ASN A 17 -36.77 5.58 18.45
C ASN A 17 -36.22 5.67 17.02
N ILE A 18 -34.89 5.77 16.85
CA ILE A 18 -34.25 5.74 15.53
C ILE A 18 -34.53 4.40 14.82
N LYS A 19 -34.46 3.28 15.53
CA LYS A 19 -34.69 1.95 14.97
C LYS A 19 -36.15 1.72 14.57
N GLU A 20 -37.09 2.26 15.34
CA GLU A 20 -38.52 2.21 15.02
C GLU A 20 -38.88 3.09 13.82
N GLU A 21 -38.37 4.32 13.76
CA GLU A 21 -38.75 5.27 12.70
C GLU A 21 -37.92 5.16 11.40
N MET A 22 -36.63 4.86 11.51
CA MET A 22 -35.68 4.89 10.38
C MET A 22 -35.17 3.50 9.99
N GLY A 23 -35.54 2.45 10.75
CA GLY A 23 -35.14 1.07 10.51
C GLY A 23 -33.73 0.74 11.01
N LYS A 24 -33.37 -0.56 10.95
CA LYS A 24 -32.07 -1.07 11.44
C LYS A 24 -30.86 -0.57 10.66
N ASP A 25 -31.08 -0.04 9.46
CA ASP A 25 -30.03 0.44 8.54
C ASP A 25 -29.70 1.94 8.75
N ALA A 26 -30.31 2.59 9.74
CA ALA A 26 -30.06 4.00 10.04
C ALA A 26 -28.66 4.21 10.64
N MET A 27 -27.90 5.14 10.07
CA MET A 27 -26.57 5.51 10.57
C MET A 27 -26.67 6.74 11.47
N ILE A 28 -26.01 6.68 12.63
CA ILE A 28 -25.85 7.82 13.53
C ILE A 28 -24.78 8.75 12.95
N LEU A 29 -25.14 10.00 12.71
CA LEU A 29 -24.24 11.00 12.14
C LEU A 29 -23.60 11.87 13.23
N SER A 30 -24.35 12.22 14.27
CA SER A 30 -23.87 13.09 15.35
C SER A 30 -24.64 12.82 16.64
N THR A 31 -23.92 12.82 17.76
CA THR A 31 -24.50 12.75 19.10
C THR A 31 -24.07 13.97 19.90
N ARG A 32 -25.03 14.73 20.43
CA ARG A 32 -24.77 15.88 21.29
C ARG A 32 -25.56 15.76 22.59
N LYS A 33 -24.90 16.03 23.71
CA LYS A 33 -25.57 16.19 25.00
C LYS A 33 -26.06 17.64 25.12
N ILE A 34 -27.36 17.82 25.36
CA ILE A 34 -27.96 19.13 25.60
C ILE A 34 -27.97 19.39 27.11
N PRO A 35 -27.17 20.35 27.61
CA PRO A 35 -27.19 20.73 29.01
C PRO A 35 -28.48 21.47 29.35
N ARG A 36 -28.82 21.50 30.65
CA ARG A 36 -30.03 22.15 31.16
C ARG A 36 -30.04 23.64 30.82
N LYS A 37 -31.21 24.17 30.47
CA LYS A 37 -31.39 25.62 30.28
C LYS A 37 -31.40 26.31 31.65
N PRO A 38 -30.64 27.40 31.85
CA PRO A 38 -30.50 28.05 33.15
C PRO A 38 -31.79 28.60 33.78
N MET A 39 -32.84 28.86 32.98
CA MET A 39 -34.10 29.45 33.46
C MET A 39 -35.20 28.44 33.83
N ASP A 40 -34.96 27.13 33.74
CA ASP A 40 -36.02 26.12 33.95
C ASP A 40 -35.62 25.10 35.04
N PRO A 41 -36.06 25.28 36.31
CA PRO A 41 -35.58 24.49 37.46
C PRO A 41 -35.99 23.01 37.45
N TYR A 42 -36.93 22.60 36.59
CA TYR A 42 -37.35 21.20 36.42
C TYR A 42 -36.84 20.56 35.11
N GLY A 43 -36.02 21.26 34.32
CA GLY A 43 -35.48 20.75 33.05
C GLY A 43 -34.48 19.60 33.24
N LYS A 44 -34.72 18.47 32.57
CA LYS A 44 -33.82 17.30 32.57
C LYS A 44 -32.78 17.40 31.44
N GLU A 45 -31.61 16.81 31.66
CA GLU A 45 -30.60 16.66 30.61
C GLU A 45 -31.12 15.73 29.51
N MET A 46 -30.87 16.08 28.25
CA MET A 46 -31.33 15.31 27.10
C MET A 46 -30.18 15.05 26.12
N PHE A 47 -30.28 13.96 25.37
CA PHE A 47 -29.39 13.61 24.27
C PHE A 47 -30.09 13.87 22.94
N GLU A 48 -29.38 14.56 22.06
CA GLU A 48 -29.78 14.79 20.67
C GLU A 48 -28.92 13.91 19.77
N VAL A 49 -29.58 13.07 18.99
CA VAL A 49 -28.96 12.14 18.05
C VAL A 49 -29.47 12.45 16.65
N GLU A 50 -28.58 12.87 15.77
CA GLU A 50 -28.88 13.02 14.35
C GLU A 50 -28.63 11.67 13.66
N ALA A 51 -29.67 11.13 13.03
CA ALA A 51 -29.60 9.88 12.27
C ALA A 51 -30.07 10.10 10.84
N GLY A 52 -29.44 9.40 9.90
CA GLY A 52 -29.80 9.46 8.49
C GLY A 52 -29.81 8.08 7.85
N ILE A 53 -30.74 7.87 6.93
CA ILE A 53 -30.67 6.73 6.00
C ILE A 53 -29.79 7.20 4.85
N THR A 54 -28.61 6.62 4.74
CA THR A 54 -27.90 6.64 3.46
C THR A 54 -28.72 5.77 2.54
N ALA A 55 -29.31 6.36 1.50
CA ALA A 55 -29.93 5.58 0.45
C ALA A 55 -28.83 4.66 -0.10
N LYS A 56 -28.85 3.38 0.30
CA LYS A 56 -28.26 2.33 -0.51
C LYS A 56 -28.83 2.56 -1.90
N MET A 57 -27.97 2.96 -2.84
CA MET A 57 -28.26 2.77 -4.25
C MET A 57 -28.51 1.28 -4.44
N GLY A 58 -29.78 0.89 -4.31
CA GLY A 58 -30.30 -0.35 -4.85
C GLY A 58 -30.32 -0.20 -6.36
N GLY A 59 -29.17 -0.49 -6.96
CA GLY A 59 -28.94 -0.57 -8.41
C GLY A 59 -27.77 -1.52 -8.61
N GLY A 60 -28.03 -2.81 -8.45
CA GLY A 60 -27.02 -3.86 -8.51
C GLY A 60 -26.30 -3.88 -9.86
N LYS A 61 -25.08 -3.31 -9.88
CA LYS A 61 -24.00 -3.70 -10.78
C LYS A 61 -22.69 -3.68 -10.00
N SER A 62 -22.12 -4.88 -9.87
CA SER A 62 -20.71 -5.21 -9.62
C SER A 62 -20.17 -5.09 -8.18
N ASP A 63 -20.08 -6.27 -7.56
CA ASP A 63 -19.42 -6.69 -6.31
C ASP A 63 -17.94 -6.31 -6.08
N ASN A 64 -17.37 -5.24 -6.66
CA ASN A 64 -15.90 -5.16 -6.80
C ASN A 64 -15.12 -4.16 -5.92
N VAL A 65 -15.67 -3.59 -4.85
CA VAL A 65 -15.00 -2.45 -4.16
C VAL A 65 -14.52 -2.71 -2.72
N VAL A 66 -14.89 -3.81 -2.05
CA VAL A 66 -14.63 -3.94 -0.59
C VAL A 66 -13.49 -4.89 -0.21
N LYS A 67 -12.72 -5.45 -1.15
CA LYS A 67 -11.57 -6.33 -0.85
C LYS A 67 -10.18 -5.77 -1.18
N LYS A 68 -10.05 -4.48 -1.49
CA LYS A 68 -8.79 -3.92 -2.03
C LYS A 68 -7.90 -3.19 -1.03
N SER A 69 -8.34 -2.94 0.21
CA SER A 69 -7.59 -2.12 1.18
C SER A 69 -6.54 -2.90 1.96
N ASP A 70 -6.83 -4.13 2.40
CA ASP A 70 -5.85 -4.92 3.15
C ASP A 70 -4.75 -5.51 2.25
N GLU A 71 -5.09 -5.99 1.05
CA GLU A 71 -4.10 -6.52 0.11
C GLU A 71 -3.05 -5.47 -0.28
N GLY A 72 -3.46 -4.21 -0.49
CA GLY A 72 -2.55 -3.12 -0.81
C GLY A 72 -1.59 -2.75 0.33
N LEU A 73 -2.05 -2.83 1.59
CA LEU A 73 -1.19 -2.60 2.77
C LEU A 73 -0.15 -3.71 2.92
N PHE A 74 -0.56 -4.97 2.76
CA PHE A 74 0.37 -6.10 2.81
C PHE A 74 1.36 -6.09 1.65
N ASP A 75 0.94 -5.71 0.44
CA ASP A 75 1.83 -5.59 -0.71
C ASP A 75 2.85 -4.46 -0.53
N SER A 76 2.43 -3.31 0.02
CA SER A 76 3.36 -2.23 0.38
C SER A 76 4.37 -2.69 1.43
N LEU A 77 3.88 -3.30 2.52
CA LEU A 77 4.74 -3.81 3.60
C LEU A 77 5.72 -4.88 3.08
N LYS A 78 5.27 -5.74 2.17
CA LYS A 78 6.13 -6.74 1.52
C LYS A 78 7.21 -6.07 0.66
N GLY A 79 6.88 -4.98 -0.03
CA GLY A 79 7.84 -4.14 -0.74
C GLY A 79 8.91 -3.62 0.21
N ASP A 80 8.49 -2.94 1.28
CA ASP A 80 9.39 -2.35 2.29
C ASP A 80 10.30 -3.41 2.92
N ILE A 81 9.75 -4.57 3.30
CA ILE A 81 10.53 -5.68 3.85
C ILE A 81 11.54 -6.22 2.83
N SER A 82 11.16 -6.30 1.55
CA SER A 82 12.08 -6.76 0.50
C SER A 82 13.25 -5.80 0.32
N GLU A 83 13.01 -4.49 0.38
CA GLU A 83 14.04 -3.46 0.30
C GLU A 83 14.98 -3.52 1.50
N ILE A 84 14.45 -3.63 2.73
CA ILE A 84 15.27 -3.81 3.94
C ILE A 84 16.15 -5.06 3.81
N LYS A 85 15.57 -6.17 3.34
CA LYS A 85 16.30 -7.43 3.12
C LYS A 85 17.44 -7.24 2.12
N ASP A 86 17.22 -6.49 1.05
CA ASP A 86 18.24 -6.23 0.02
C ASP A 86 19.34 -5.30 0.56
N MET A 87 18.99 -4.29 1.36
CA MET A 87 19.96 -3.42 2.03
C MET A 87 20.84 -4.18 3.03
N ILE A 88 20.27 -5.10 3.80
CA ILE A 88 21.04 -5.97 4.72
C ILE A 88 21.99 -6.88 3.94
N ALA A 89 21.52 -7.47 2.82
CA ALA A 89 22.34 -8.31 1.97
C ALA A 89 23.56 -7.57 1.41
N ILE A 90 23.47 -6.25 1.26
CA ILE A 90 24.52 -5.39 0.73
C ILE A 90 25.41 -4.81 1.83
N ALA A 91 24.87 -4.57 3.03
CA ALA A 91 25.58 -3.90 4.14
C ALA A 91 26.86 -4.61 4.63
N GLY A 92 27.04 -5.90 4.30
CA GLY A 92 28.26 -6.66 4.61
C GLY A 92 29.35 -6.62 3.53
N PHE A 93 29.09 -5.99 2.39
CA PHE A 93 30.01 -5.93 1.24
C PHE A 93 30.62 -4.51 1.11
N GLY A 94 31.83 -4.41 0.53
CA GLY A 94 32.79 -3.34 0.80
C GLY A 94 32.58 -1.98 0.10
N SER A 95 33.61 -1.14 0.17
CA SER A 95 33.67 0.28 -0.23
C SER A 95 33.30 0.62 -1.69
N GLY A 96 33.15 -0.37 -2.58
CA GLY A 96 32.72 -0.13 -3.97
C GLY A 96 31.22 0.13 -4.13
N ILE A 97 30.44 -0.23 -3.11
CA ILE A 97 28.97 -0.26 -3.16
C ILE A 97 28.33 1.12 -2.99
N GLN A 98 28.98 2.03 -2.28
CA GLN A 98 28.44 3.38 -2.03
C GLN A 98 28.21 4.15 -3.33
N ASN A 99 29.07 3.98 -4.35
CA ASN A 99 28.94 4.72 -5.60
C ASN A 99 27.71 4.28 -6.42
N ILE A 100 27.41 2.99 -6.44
CA ILE A 100 26.27 2.44 -7.18
C ILE A 100 24.96 2.64 -6.42
N LEU A 101 24.97 2.44 -5.10
CA LEU A 101 23.82 2.71 -4.23
C LEU A 101 23.35 4.17 -4.32
N CYS A 102 24.29 5.12 -4.29
CA CYS A 102 23.97 6.54 -4.31
C CYS A 102 23.54 7.05 -5.69
N SER A 103 24.03 6.42 -6.77
CA SER A 103 23.72 6.87 -8.13
C SER A 103 22.41 6.25 -8.66
N HIS A 104 22.16 4.97 -8.34
CA HIS A 104 21.06 4.21 -8.93
C HIS A 104 20.45 3.22 -7.94
N PHE A 105 19.53 3.69 -7.10
CA PHE A 105 18.79 2.85 -6.15
C PHE A 105 18.03 1.70 -6.85
N GLU A 106 17.63 1.87 -8.11
CA GLU A 106 16.98 0.84 -8.94
C GLU A 106 17.83 -0.44 -9.10
N SER A 107 19.16 -0.34 -8.95
CA SER A 107 20.10 -1.45 -9.12
C SER A 107 20.32 -2.27 -7.84
N VAL A 108 19.89 -1.78 -6.68
CA VAL A 108 20.09 -2.38 -5.35
C VAL A 108 19.55 -3.81 -5.31
N GLY A 109 18.30 -4.02 -5.73
CA GLY A 109 17.68 -5.34 -5.69
C GLY A 109 18.36 -6.38 -6.60
N VAL A 110 18.93 -5.92 -7.73
CA VAL A 110 19.68 -6.79 -8.65
C VAL A 110 21.03 -7.16 -8.05
N LEU A 111 21.76 -6.17 -7.50
CA LEU A 111 23.02 -6.38 -6.80
C LEU A 111 22.85 -7.34 -5.61
N ALA A 112 21.86 -7.09 -4.75
CA ALA A 112 21.53 -7.97 -3.63
C ALA A 112 21.21 -9.40 -4.07
N SER A 113 20.57 -9.58 -5.23
CA SER A 113 20.28 -10.89 -5.78
C SER A 113 21.55 -11.61 -6.24
N PHE A 114 22.49 -10.90 -6.87
CA PHE A 114 23.79 -11.46 -7.26
C PHE A 114 24.65 -11.86 -6.06
N LEU A 115 24.74 -10.99 -5.06
CA LEU A 115 25.51 -11.26 -3.85
C LEU A 115 24.94 -12.46 -3.09
N ARG A 116 23.60 -12.55 -2.98
CA ARG A 116 22.93 -13.73 -2.39
C ARG A 116 23.15 -15.01 -3.21
N ALA A 117 23.28 -14.91 -4.53
CA ALA A 117 23.62 -16.04 -5.39
C ALA A 117 25.12 -16.43 -5.34
N GLY A 118 25.94 -15.71 -4.57
CA GLY A 118 27.37 -15.99 -4.43
C GLY A 118 28.24 -15.43 -5.55
N VAL A 119 27.71 -14.51 -6.37
CA VAL A 119 28.49 -13.82 -7.41
C VAL A 119 29.43 -12.81 -6.76
N SER A 120 30.68 -12.77 -7.21
CA SER A 120 31.66 -11.79 -6.69
C SER A 120 31.17 -10.35 -6.90
N GLU A 121 31.41 -9.49 -5.90
CA GLU A 121 31.01 -8.09 -5.90
C GLU A 121 31.47 -7.35 -7.17
N ARG A 122 32.75 -7.51 -7.53
CA ARG A 122 33.34 -6.87 -8.72
C ARG A 122 32.64 -7.27 -10.01
N LEU A 123 32.32 -8.56 -10.16
CA LEU A 123 31.64 -9.06 -11.36
C LEU A 123 30.20 -8.52 -11.42
N ALA A 124 29.47 -8.60 -10.31
CA ALA A 124 28.10 -8.09 -10.23
C ALA A 124 28.03 -6.60 -10.56
N ILE A 125 28.95 -5.80 -10.01
CA ILE A 125 29.09 -4.37 -10.29
C ILE A 125 29.35 -4.14 -11.78
N SER A 126 30.34 -4.82 -12.37
CA SER A 126 30.67 -4.64 -13.78
C SER A 126 29.49 -4.95 -14.71
N LEU A 127 28.73 -6.01 -14.43
CA LEU A 127 27.56 -6.41 -15.20
C LEU A 127 26.44 -5.36 -15.12
N ILE A 128 26.23 -4.79 -13.93
CA ILE A 128 25.23 -3.75 -13.70
C ILE A 128 25.64 -2.46 -14.41
N GLU A 129 26.90 -2.04 -14.28
CA GLU A 129 27.43 -0.84 -14.95
C GLU A 129 27.33 -0.94 -16.47
N CYS A 130 27.74 -2.06 -17.07
CA CYS A 130 27.59 -2.31 -18.50
C CYS A 130 26.11 -2.22 -18.94
N SER A 131 25.20 -2.75 -18.12
CA SER A 131 23.76 -2.71 -18.41
C SER A 131 23.17 -1.30 -18.33
N MET A 132 23.72 -0.46 -17.45
CA MET A 132 23.28 0.93 -17.22
C MET A 132 23.62 1.86 -18.39
N VAL A 133 24.78 1.71 -19.02
CA VAL A 133 25.21 2.55 -20.17
C VAL A 133 24.19 2.55 -21.29
N SER A 134 23.45 1.45 -21.44
CA SER A 134 22.49 1.26 -22.52
C SER A 134 21.06 1.69 -22.13
N LEU A 135 20.81 2.18 -20.92
CA LEU A 135 19.45 2.53 -20.48
C LEU A 135 18.99 3.88 -21.05
N PRO A 136 17.77 4.00 -21.60
CA PRO A 136 17.28 5.29 -22.07
C PRO A 136 16.91 6.20 -20.89
N PRO A 137 17.23 7.51 -20.96
CA PRO A 137 17.04 8.43 -19.84
C PRO A 137 15.56 8.79 -19.57
N ASP A 138 14.64 8.59 -20.51
CA ASP A 138 13.26 9.10 -20.39
C ASP A 138 12.24 8.09 -19.82
N LEU A 139 12.68 6.97 -19.25
CA LEU A 139 11.77 5.96 -18.72
C LEU A 139 11.38 6.22 -17.26
N GLY A 140 10.13 5.92 -16.91
CA GLY A 140 9.68 5.85 -15.51
C GLY A 140 10.41 4.75 -14.73
N GLN A 141 10.53 4.94 -13.41
CA GLN A 141 11.33 4.07 -12.52
C GLN A 141 10.98 2.58 -12.64
N THR A 142 9.69 2.23 -12.72
CA THR A 142 9.23 0.83 -12.83
C THR A 142 9.66 0.16 -14.12
N GLU A 143 9.61 0.89 -15.25
CA GLU A 143 10.04 0.39 -16.55
C GLU A 143 11.57 0.33 -16.63
N ARG A 144 12.27 1.30 -16.05
CA ARG A 144 13.73 1.24 -15.92
C ARG A 144 14.21 -0.01 -15.20
N ILE A 145 13.59 -0.37 -14.07
CA ILE A 145 13.92 -1.60 -13.33
C ILE A 145 13.71 -2.84 -14.19
N LYS A 146 12.61 -2.92 -14.96
CA LYS A 146 12.35 -4.05 -15.86
C LYS A 146 13.41 -4.14 -16.96
N HIS A 147 13.72 -3.01 -17.60
CA HIS A 147 14.73 -2.95 -18.65
C HIS A 147 16.13 -3.30 -18.13
N LEU A 148 16.49 -2.80 -16.94
CA LEU A 148 17.74 -3.14 -16.27
C LEU A 148 17.85 -4.65 -16.05
N LYS A 149 16.84 -5.26 -15.41
CA LYS A 149 16.83 -6.71 -15.16
C LYS A 149 16.99 -7.52 -16.44
N LYS A 150 16.30 -7.11 -17.51
CA LYS A 150 16.40 -7.75 -18.82
C LYS A 150 17.82 -7.67 -19.39
N LYS A 151 18.45 -6.49 -19.37
CA LYS A 151 19.81 -6.31 -19.90
C LYS A 151 20.88 -7.03 -19.09
N VAL A 152 20.78 -6.97 -17.77
CA VAL A 152 21.67 -7.72 -16.88
C VAL A 152 21.62 -9.21 -17.19
N MET A 153 20.41 -9.75 -17.39
CA MET A 153 20.25 -11.15 -17.78
C MET A 153 20.88 -11.45 -19.14
N THR A 154 20.71 -10.57 -20.13
CA THR A 154 21.35 -10.73 -21.44
C THR A 154 22.88 -10.78 -21.33
N HIS A 155 23.49 -9.88 -20.56
CA HIS A 155 24.93 -9.91 -20.33
C HIS A 155 25.39 -11.15 -19.54
N CYS A 156 24.58 -11.65 -18.61
CA CYS A 156 24.87 -12.92 -17.95
C CYS A 156 24.88 -14.09 -18.95
N LEU A 157 23.91 -14.13 -19.87
CA LEU A 157 23.83 -15.17 -20.90
C LEU A 157 25.02 -15.10 -21.87
N GLU A 158 25.50 -13.90 -22.21
CA GLU A 158 26.68 -13.72 -23.05
C GLU A 158 27.97 -14.28 -22.42
N GLN A 159 28.04 -14.31 -21.08
CA GLN A 159 29.17 -14.90 -20.36
C GLN A 159 29.09 -16.43 -20.22
N LEU A 160 27.92 -17.03 -20.50
CA LEU A 160 27.75 -18.47 -20.45
C LEU A 160 28.23 -19.11 -21.75
N SER A 161 29.36 -19.82 -21.68
CA SER A 161 29.75 -20.73 -22.76
C SER A 161 28.97 -22.04 -22.62
N VAL A 162 28.03 -22.28 -23.53
CA VAL A 162 27.29 -23.54 -23.59
C VAL A 162 27.88 -24.39 -24.70
N LYS A 163 28.33 -25.60 -24.35
CA LYS A 163 28.73 -26.59 -25.34
C LYS A 163 27.52 -27.44 -25.68
N ASP A 164 27.05 -27.32 -26.92
CA ASP A 164 25.98 -28.17 -27.43
C ASP A 164 26.56 -29.54 -27.77
N TYR A 165 26.13 -30.57 -27.02
CA TYR A 165 26.55 -31.95 -27.24
C TYR A 165 25.60 -32.73 -28.17
N PHE A 166 24.48 -32.12 -28.57
CA PHE A 166 23.44 -32.75 -29.38
C PHE A 166 23.49 -32.32 -30.84
N ASN A 167 24.01 -31.13 -31.14
CA ASN A 167 24.34 -30.69 -32.49
C ASN A 167 25.85 -30.87 -32.75
N ARG A 168 26.25 -32.06 -33.20
CA ARG A 168 27.64 -32.40 -33.54
C ARG A 168 27.82 -32.50 -35.05
#